data_AF-A0A3B0SUM8-F1
#
_entry.id   AF-A0A3B0SUM8-F1
#
_cell.length_a   1.000
_cell.length_b   1.000
_cell.length_c   1.000
_cell.angle_alpha   90.00
_cell.angle_beta   90.00
_cell.angle_gamma   90.00
#
_symmetry.space_group_name_H-M   'P 1'
#
loop_
_entity.id
_entity.type
_entity.pdbx_description
1 polymer ?
#
loop_
_entity_poly.entity_id
_entity_poly.type
_entity_poly.pdbx_seq_one_letter_code
_entity_poly.pdbx_strand_id
1 'polypeptide(L)' 'MTARPQNIVILTGSGVSAESGVATFRDKDGVWAKYDYREVATPEGFAADPALVH' A
#
# COMPACT_ATOMS: atom_id res chain seq x y z
N MET A 1 -16.03 -29.48 23.34
CA MET A 1 -16.15 -29.35 21.87
C MET A 1 -16.14 -27.87 21.55
N THR A 2 -15.04 -27.33 21.03
CA THR A 2 -14.98 -25.92 20.62
C THR A 2 -15.71 -25.76 19.29
N ALA A 3 -16.72 -24.88 19.26
CA ALA A 3 -17.43 -24.57 18.03
C ALA A 3 -16.44 -23.96 17.02
N ARG A 4 -16.44 -24.46 15.78
CA ARG A 4 -15.60 -23.90 14.72
C ARG A 4 -16.25 -22.63 14.16
N PRO A 5 -15.48 -21.57 13.92
CA PRO A 5 -15.99 -20.42 13.18
C PRO A 5 -16.43 -20.88 11.78
N GLN A 6 -17.65 -20.54 11.40
CA GLN A 6 -18.25 -20.99 10.14
C GLN A 6 -17.91 -20.06 8.97
N ASN A 7 -17.63 -18.79 9.24
CA ASN A 7 -17.27 -17.77 8.24
C ASN A 7 -16.11 -16.93 8.79
N ILE A 8 -14.88 -17.17 8.32
CA ILE A 8 -13.70 -16.36 8.66
C ILE A 8 -13.36 -15.48 7.46
N VAL A 9 -13.19 -14.17 7.69
CA VAL A 9 -12.67 -13.22 6.72
C VAL A 9 -11.52 -12.46 7.36
N ILE A 10 -10.44 -12.25 6.59
CA ILE A 10 -9.29 -11.45 7.00
C ILE A 10 -9.07 -10.39 5.94
N LEU A 11 -9.15 -9.11 6.34
CA LEU A 11 -8.76 -7.97 5.53
C LEU A 11 -7.36 -7.55 5.95
N THR A 12 -6.45 -7.45 4.99
CA THR A 12 -5.07 -7.05 5.21
C THR A 12 -4.76 -5.74 4.48
N GLY A 13 -3.65 -5.11 4.85
CA GLY A 13 -3.08 -3.97 4.14
C GLY A 13 -1.62 -4.24 3.80
N SER A 14 -0.93 -3.23 3.25
CA SER A 14 0.48 -3.35 2.84
C SER A 14 1.43 -3.82 3.94
N GLY A 15 1.07 -3.63 5.22
CA GLY A 15 1.87 -4.08 6.36
C GLY A 15 2.14 -5.59 6.38
N VAL A 16 1.22 -6.41 5.84
CA VAL A 16 1.43 -7.87 5.77
C VAL A 16 2.62 -8.25 4.87
N SER A 17 2.98 -7.37 3.93
CA SER A 17 4.09 -7.60 2.98
C SER A 17 5.42 -7.03 3.44
N ALA A 18 5.46 -6.30 4.57
CA ALA A 18 6.69 -5.67 5.09
C ALA A 18 7.79 -6.70 5.36
N GLU A 19 7.43 -7.83 5.98
CA GLU A 19 8.36 -8.94 6.27
C GLU A 19 8.86 -9.66 5.01
N SER A 20 8.20 -9.45 3.86
CA SER A 20 8.65 -9.93 2.55
C SER A 20 9.55 -8.93 1.82
N GLY A 21 9.93 -7.82 2.46
CA GLY A 21 10.78 -6.79 1.87
C GLY A 21 10.06 -5.79 0.97
N VAL A 22 8.72 -5.81 0.93
CA VAL A 22 7.93 -4.81 0.20
C VAL A 22 7.69 -3.60 1.11
N ALA A 23 8.12 -2.42 0.66
CA ALA A 23 7.91 -1.18 1.41
C ALA A 23 6.40 -0.89 1.60
N THR A 24 6.02 -0.47 2.81
CA THR A 24 4.64 -0.05 3.07
C THR A 24 4.42 1.41 2.71
N PHE A 25 3.16 1.82 2.65
CA PHE A 25 2.79 3.18 2.28
C PHE A 25 3.10 4.22 3.37
N ARG A 26 2.82 3.92 4.64
CA ARG A 26 2.74 4.93 5.72
C ARG A 26 3.74 4.72 6.86
N ASP A 27 4.66 3.77 6.76
CA ASP A 27 5.75 3.67 7.73
C ASP A 27 6.65 4.91 7.67
N LYS A 28 7.44 5.11 8.73
CA LYS A 28 8.37 6.24 8.88
C LYS A 28 9.26 6.44 7.64
N ASP A 29 9.72 5.34 7.03
CA ASP A 29 10.55 5.34 5.82
C ASP A 29 9.79 4.73 4.61
N GLY A 30 8.46 4.76 4.67
CA GLY A 30 7.54 4.21 3.67
C GLY A 30 7.45 5.04 2.39
N VAL A 31 6.67 4.56 1.43
CA VAL A 31 6.56 5.15 0.08
C VAL A 31 6.10 6.62 0.15
N TRP A 32 5.11 6.94 0.97
CA TRP A 32 4.57 8.31 1.08
C TRP A 32 5.43 9.26 1.91
N ALA A 33 6.43 8.76 2.61
CA ALA A 33 7.46 9.62 3.20
C ALA A 33 8.51 10.05 2.15
N LYS A 34 8.58 9.36 1.02
CA LYS A 34 9.56 9.58 -0.06
C LYS A 34 8.97 10.32 -1.26
N TYR A 35 7.70 10.09 -1.56
CA TYR A 35 6.99 10.68 -2.71
C TYR A 35 5.65 11.26 -2.27
N ASP A 36 5.21 12.39 -2.83
CA ASP A 36 3.83 12.85 -2.65
C ASP A 36 2.90 11.94 -3.48
N TYR A 37 1.97 11.27 -2.81
CA TYR A 37 1.00 10.39 -3.47
C TYR A 37 0.15 11.11 -4.52
N ARG A 38 -0.01 12.42 -4.41
CA ARG A 38 -0.76 13.21 -5.40
C ARG A 38 -0.05 13.29 -6.73
N GLU A 39 1.28 13.26 -6.72
CA GLU A 39 2.10 13.31 -7.93
C GLU A 39 2.20 11.94 -8.60
N VAL A 40 2.23 10.85 -7.81
CA VAL A 40 2.55 9.51 -8.34
C VAL A 40 1.40 8.51 -8.35
N ALA A 41 0.29 8.79 -7.66
CA ALA A 41 -0.83 7.85 -7.53
C ALA A 41 -2.20 8.50 -7.78
N THR A 42 -2.24 9.47 -8.69
CA THR A 42 -3.48 10.06 -9.20
C THR A 42 -3.45 10.15 -10.73
N PRO A 43 -4.61 10.15 -11.41
CA PRO A 43 -4.67 10.43 -12.84
C PRO A 43 -4.05 11.78 -13.21
N GLU A 44 -4.26 12.80 -12.37
CA GLU A 44 -3.72 14.15 -12.59
C GLU A 44 -2.20 14.16 -12.49
N GLY A 45 -1.64 13.45 -11.50
CA GLY A 45 -0.19 13.28 -11.33
C GLY A 45 0.45 12.58 -12.53
N PHE A 46 -0.15 11.49 -13.00
CA PHE A 46 0.29 10.83 -14.23
C PHE A 46 0.19 11.74 -15.45
N ALA A 47 -0.89 12.51 -15.61
CA ALA A 47 -1.04 13.45 -16.73
C ALA A 47 -0.03 14.60 -16.69
N ALA A 48 0.38 15.02 -15.48
CA ALA A 48 1.35 16.09 -15.28
C ALA A 48 2.79 15.64 -15.58
N ASP A 49 3.20 14.46 -15.11
CA ASP A 49 4.52 13.87 -15.41
C ASP A 49 4.46 12.34 -15.55
N PRO A 50 4.16 11.82 -16.76
CA PRO A 50 4.13 10.39 -16.99
C PRO A 50 5.50 9.72 -16.79
N ALA A 51 6.61 10.43 -16.99
CA ALA A 51 7.95 9.85 -16.89
C ALA A 51 8.37 9.62 -15.43
N LEU A 52 7.84 10.42 -14.51
CA LEU A 52 8.01 10.22 -13.06
C LEU A 52 7.24 8.98 -12.55
N VAL A 53 6.13 8.62 -13.20
CA VAL A 53 5.24 7.53 -12.77
C VAL A 53 5.51 6.20 -13.48
N HIS A 54 6.08 6.23 -14.68
CA HIS A 54 6.30 5.05 -15.54
C HIS A 54 7.51 4.20 -15.14
#